data_AF-A0A9N9N9E4-F1
#
_entry.id   AF-A0A9N9N9E4-F1
#
_cell.length_a   1.000
_cell.length_b   1.000
_cell.length_c   1.000
_cell.angle_alpha   90.00
_cell.angle_beta   90.00
_cell.angle_gamma   90.00
#
_symmetry.space_group_name_H-M   'P 1'
#
loop_
_entity.id
_entity.type
_entity.pdbx_description
1 polymer ?
#
loop_
_entity_poly.entity_id
_entity_poly.type
_entity_poly.pdbx_seq_one_letter_code
_entity_poly.pdbx_strand_id
1 'polypeptide(L)'
;MLLKARYVHRDIRWPNILRLNDYSWILIDLECAGVSGERVHFKPLEGWASETNETGVYTTKSDVYMVGRLLSKLFFSLSEEAREFEKATTTNLKFCLTAQEARQHPWLSDIQE
;
A
#
# COMPACT_ATOMS: atom_id res chain seq x y z
N MET A 1 6.51 7.75 5.87
CA MET A 1 7.98 7.94 5.88
C MET A 1 8.64 7.34 4.63
N LEU A 2 8.39 6.07 4.29
CA LEU A 2 9.00 5.38 3.14
C LEU A 2 8.78 6.09 1.78
N LEU A 3 7.54 6.55 1.53
CA LEU A 3 7.13 7.17 0.27
C LEU A 3 7.83 8.51 -0.03
N LYS A 4 8.29 9.24 1.00
CA LYS A 4 9.09 10.48 0.82
C LYS A 4 10.56 10.19 0.52
N ALA A 5 11.03 8.96 0.70
CA ALA A 5 12.44 8.60 0.68
C ALA A 5 12.84 7.65 -0.47
N ARG A 6 11.99 7.47 -1.49
CA ARG A 6 12.19 6.51 -2.61
C ARG A 6 12.24 5.04 -2.17
N TYR A 7 11.83 4.72 -0.95
CA TYR A 7 11.78 3.35 -0.42
C TYR A 7 10.38 2.75 -0.52
N VAL A 8 10.35 1.43 -0.62
CA VAL A 8 9.16 0.58 -0.60
C VAL A 8 9.27 -0.44 0.52
N HIS A 9 8.14 -0.82 1.10
CA HIS A 9 8.06 -1.85 2.12
C HIS A 9 8.09 -3.26 1.54
N ARG A 10 7.40 -3.45 0.40
CA ARG A 10 7.27 -4.73 -0.32
C ARG A 10 6.43 -5.81 0.38
N ASP A 11 6.23 -5.72 1.69
CA ASP A 11 5.37 -6.64 2.47
C ASP A 11 4.27 -5.91 3.27
N ILE A 12 3.40 -5.15 2.59
CA ILE A 12 2.27 -4.47 3.26
C ILE A 12 1.15 -5.48 3.48
N ARG A 13 0.97 -5.88 4.75
CA ARG A 13 -0.07 -6.82 5.19
C ARG A 13 -0.51 -6.53 6.62
N TRP A 14 -1.72 -6.96 6.99
CA TRP A 14 -2.27 -6.74 8.34
C TRP A 14 -1.34 -7.18 9.48
N PRO A 15 -0.64 -8.34 9.42
CA PRO A 15 0.33 -8.71 10.45
C PRO A 15 1.48 -7.71 10.67
N ASN A 16 1.80 -6.91 9.67
CA ASN A 16 2.90 -5.93 9.71
C ASN A 16 2.42 -4.52 10.09
N ILE A 17 1.14 -4.35 10.44
CA ILE A 17 0.55 -3.07 10.84
C ILE A 17 0.12 -3.17 12.31
N LEU A 18 0.77 -2.40 13.19
CA LEU A 18 0.48 -2.40 14.61
C LEU A 18 -0.16 -1.09 15.03
N ARG A 19 -1.13 -1.17 15.94
CA ARG A 19 -1.65 -0.02 16.67
C ARG A 19 -0.91 0.13 17.99
N LEU A 20 -0.42 1.34 18.26
CA LEU A 20 0.28 1.68 19.49
C LEU A 20 -0.71 2.13 20.59
N ASN A 21 -0.21 2.25 21.82
CA ASN A 21 -1.01 2.62 22.98
C ASN A 21 -1.61 4.04 22.87
N ASP A 22 -0.93 4.92 22.13
CA ASP A 22 -1.37 6.29 21.83
C ASP A 22 -2.33 6.36 20.63
N TYR A 23 -2.88 5.22 20.18
CA TYR A 23 -3.77 5.09 19.03
C TYR A 23 -3.13 5.40 17.67
N SER A 24 -1.83 5.69 17.62
CA SER A 24 -1.09 5.80 16.38
C SER A 24 -0.84 4.43 15.75
N TRP A 25 -0.48 4.41 14.47
CA TRP A 25 -0.23 3.20 13.70
C TRP A 25 1.21 3.18 13.20
N ILE A 26 1.83 2.01 13.23
CA ILE A 26 3.19 1.79 12.71
C ILE A 26 3.22 0.58 11.77
N LEU A 27 4.00 0.72 10.69
CA LEU A 27 4.33 -0.35 9.78
C LEU A 27 5.69 -0.94 10.21
N ILE A 28 5.72 -2.24 10.49
CA ILE A 28 6.88 -2.99 10.98
C ILE A 28 7.37 -3.99 9.94
N ASP A 29 8.47 -4.69 10.26
CA ASP A 29 9.05 -5.75 9.44
C ASP A 29 9.65 -5.27 8.11
N LEU A 30 10.82 -4.62 8.23
CA LEU A 30 11.52 -3.98 7.11
C LEU A 30 12.49 -4.92 6.37
N GLU A 31 12.47 -6.22 6.63
CA GLU A 31 13.43 -7.17 6.01
C GLU A 31 13.33 -7.21 4.48
N CYS A 32 12.11 -6.97 3.95
CA CYS A 32 11.83 -6.93 2.52
C CYS A 32 11.92 -5.52 1.93
N ALA A 33 12.11 -4.50 2.77
CA ALA A 33 12.13 -3.12 2.32
C ALA A 33 13.33 -2.84 1.41
N GLY A 34 13.20 -1.87 0.51
CA GLY A 34 14.28 -1.48 -0.38
C GLY A 34 13.93 -0.31 -1.28
N VAL A 35 14.76 -0.05 -2.29
CA VAL A 35 14.55 1.11 -3.17
C VAL A 35 13.45 0.80 -4.19
N SER A 36 12.61 1.79 -4.45
CA SER A 36 11.55 1.75 -5.46
C SER A 36 12.14 1.66 -6.86
N GLY A 37 11.61 0.74 -7.68
CA GLY A 37 12.03 0.53 -9.06
C GLY A 37 13.19 -0.46 -9.20
N GLU A 38 13.74 -0.97 -8.10
CA GLU A 38 14.70 -2.07 -8.14
C GLU A 38 13.99 -3.39 -8.44
N ARG A 39 14.70 -4.27 -9.16
CA ARG A 39 14.30 -5.65 -9.32
C ARG A 39 14.51 -6.38 -8.00
N VAL A 40 13.50 -7.13 -7.58
CA VAL A 40 13.54 -7.95 -6.38
C VAL A 40 14.17 -9.30 -6.69
N HIS A 41 15.04 -9.77 -5.79
CA HIS A 41 15.82 -11.01 -5.95
C HIS A 41 15.33 -12.16 -5.05
N PHE A 42 14.17 -12.01 -4.42
CA PHE A 42 13.48 -13.07 -3.67
C PHE A 42 12.14 -13.41 -4.32
N LYS A 43 11.52 -14.52 -3.88
CA LYS A 43 10.23 -14.97 -4.41
C LYS A 43 9.15 -13.90 -4.15
N PRO A 44 8.31 -13.54 -5.14
CA PRO A 44 7.23 -12.60 -4.91
C PRO A 44 6.36 -13.00 -3.70
N LEU A 45 6.01 -12.02 -2.88
CA LEU A 45 5.18 -12.24 -1.71
C LEU A 45 3.69 -12.30 -2.07
N GLU A 46 2.90 -12.85 -1.16
CA GLU A 46 1.47 -13.04 -1.40
C GLU A 46 0.76 -11.71 -1.67
N GLY A 47 -0.08 -11.71 -2.71
CA GLY A 47 -0.99 -10.61 -2.99
C GLY A 47 -0.39 -9.48 -3.84
N TRP A 48 0.90 -9.54 -4.18
CA TRP A 48 1.49 -8.64 -5.17
C TRP A 48 0.69 -8.65 -6.49
N ALA A 49 0.60 -7.48 -7.12
CA ALA A 49 0.00 -7.34 -8.45
C ALA A 49 0.72 -8.23 -9.47
N SER A 50 -0.03 -8.78 -10.43
CA SER A 50 0.53 -9.66 -11.48
C SER A 50 1.66 -9.00 -12.24
N GLU A 51 1.53 -7.70 -12.55
CA GLU A 51 2.56 -6.93 -13.25
C GLU A 51 3.87 -6.86 -12.44
N THR A 52 3.77 -6.73 -11.11
CA THR A 52 4.94 -6.79 -10.21
C THR A 52 5.56 -8.19 -10.20
N ASN A 53 4.74 -9.24 -10.20
CA ASN A 53 5.21 -10.63 -10.19
C ASN A 53 5.94 -11.00 -11.49
N GLU A 54 5.42 -10.57 -12.63
CA GLU A 54 6.00 -10.84 -13.96
C GLU A 54 7.31 -10.09 -14.17
N THR A 55 7.36 -8.82 -13.78
CA THR A 55 8.54 -7.98 -14.01
C THR A 55 9.57 -8.12 -12.91
N GLY A 56 9.18 -8.50 -11.70
CA GLY A 56 10.01 -8.46 -10.50
C GLY A 56 10.36 -7.04 -10.04
N VAL A 57 9.79 -5.99 -10.65
CA VAL A 57 10.10 -4.60 -10.32
C VAL A 57 9.04 -4.07 -9.36
N TYR A 58 9.46 -3.75 -8.13
CA TYR A 58 8.56 -3.26 -7.09
C TYR A 58 8.67 -1.75 -6.93
N THR A 59 7.54 -1.04 -6.93
CA THR A 59 7.51 0.43 -6.88
C THR A 59 6.68 0.96 -5.71
N THR A 60 6.79 2.25 -5.42
CA THR A 60 5.90 2.91 -4.44
C THR A 60 4.42 2.73 -4.76
N LYS A 61 4.09 2.62 -6.05
CA LYS A 61 2.74 2.33 -6.53
C LYS A 61 2.28 0.91 -6.17
N SER A 62 3.21 -0.05 -6.13
CA SER A 62 2.96 -1.42 -5.68
C SER A 62 2.58 -1.45 -4.19
N ASP A 63 3.21 -0.63 -3.34
CA ASP A 63 2.80 -0.50 -1.93
C ASP A 63 1.40 0.10 -1.78
N VAL A 64 1.06 1.13 -2.55
CA VAL A 64 -0.30 1.71 -2.54
C VAL A 64 -1.34 0.69 -2.98
N TYR A 65 -1.01 -0.12 -3.99
CA TYR A 65 -1.85 -1.24 -4.41
C TYR A 65 -2.11 -2.24 -3.26
N MET A 66 -1.07 -2.57 -2.49
CA MET A 66 -1.21 -3.44 -1.33
C MET A 66 -2.09 -2.83 -0.22
N VAL A 67 -2.03 -1.51 -0.01
CA VAL A 67 -2.94 -0.82 0.93
C VAL A 67 -4.40 -1.00 0.51
N GLY A 68 -4.72 -0.78 -0.76
CA GLY A 68 -6.07 -1.02 -1.25
C GLY A 68 -6.52 -2.47 -1.03
N ARG A 69 -5.61 -3.44 -1.27
CA ARG A 69 -5.89 -4.87 -1.05
C ARG A 69 -6.15 -5.22 0.42
N LEU A 70 -5.68 -4.41 1.36
CA LEU A 70 -6.03 -4.56 2.77
C LEU A 70 -7.46 -4.12 3.04
N LEU A 71 -7.88 -3.01 2.44
CA LEU A 71 -9.25 -2.50 2.57
C LEU A 71 -10.27 -3.48 2.01
N SER A 72 -9.97 -4.13 0.88
CA SER A 72 -10.87 -5.14 0.30
C SER A 72 -10.99 -6.43 1.12
N LYS A 73 -10.09 -6.64 2.09
CA LYS A 73 -10.11 -7.79 3.03
C LYS A 73 -10.75 -7.48 4.38
N LEU A 74 -11.29 -6.27 4.58
CA LEU A 74 -11.97 -5.92 5.82
C LEU A 74 -13.28 -6.69 5.98
N PHE A 75 -13.57 -7.12 7.21
CA PHE A 75 -14.79 -7.87 7.54
C PHE A 75 -16.01 -6.97 7.77
N PHE A 76 -15.84 -5.65 7.70
CA PHE A 76 -16.90 -4.66 7.86
C PHE A 76 -17.08 -3.83 6.58
N SER A 77 -18.26 -3.26 6.43
CA SER A 77 -18.60 -2.44 5.27
C SER A 77 -17.82 -1.13 5.25
N LEU A 78 -17.17 -0.85 4.13
CA LEU A 78 -16.58 0.46 3.83
C LEU A 78 -17.68 1.48 3.53
N SER A 79 -17.46 2.75 3.92
CA SER A 79 -18.23 3.89 3.40
C SER A 79 -18.08 4.00 1.88
N GLU A 80 -18.89 4.83 1.25
CA GLU A 80 -18.83 5.04 -0.20
C GLU A 80 -17.45 5.61 -0.61
N GLU A 81 -16.98 6.64 0.09
CA GLU A 81 -15.69 7.30 -0.15
C GLU A 81 -14.51 6.35 0.09
N ALA A 82 -14.61 5.51 1.13
CA ALA A 82 -13.61 4.49 1.43
C ALA A 82 -13.54 3.42 0.34
N ARG A 83 -14.68 3.05 -0.23
CA ARG A 83 -14.77 2.08 -1.33
C ARG A 83 -14.27 2.66 -2.65
N GLU A 84 -14.50 3.94 -2.90
CA GLU A 84 -13.90 4.65 -4.03
C GLU A 84 -12.38 4.66 -3.93
N PHE A 85 -11.84 4.97 -2.74
CA PHE A 85 -10.40 4.92 -2.50
C PHE A 85 -9.83 3.50 -2.67
N GLU A 86 -10.51 2.48 -2.13
CA GLU A 86 -10.13 1.08 -2.30
C GLU A 86 -10.01 0.74 -3.79
N LYS A 87 -11.05 0.99 -4.59
CA LYS A 87 -11.00 0.74 -6.04
C LYS A 87 -9.89 1.53 -6.74
N ALA A 88 -9.73 2.81 -6.39
CA ALA A 88 -8.71 3.67 -6.98
C ALA A 88 -7.28 3.19 -6.65
N THR A 89 -7.11 2.42 -5.58
CA THR A 89 -5.81 1.84 -5.20
C THR A 89 -5.64 0.38 -5.67
N THR A 90 -6.70 -0.40 -5.91
CA THR A 90 -6.61 -1.85 -6.23
C THR A 90 -6.92 -2.27 -7.66
N THR A 91 -7.50 -1.41 -8.51
CA THR A 91 -8.05 -1.87 -9.81
C THR A 91 -7.01 -2.47 -10.75
N ASN A 92 -5.92 -1.76 -11.00
CA ASN A 92 -4.81 -2.21 -11.84
C ASN A 92 -3.56 -1.39 -11.48
N LEU A 93 -2.39 -2.02 -11.42
CA LEU A 93 -1.17 -1.34 -10.98
C LEU A 93 -0.79 -0.16 -11.88
N LYS A 94 -1.10 -0.21 -13.18
CA LYS A 94 -0.89 0.89 -14.13
C LYS A 94 -1.76 2.10 -13.80
N PHE A 95 -3.01 1.87 -13.38
CA PHE A 95 -4.01 2.92 -13.19
C PHE A 95 -4.26 3.32 -11.74
N CYS A 96 -3.71 2.57 -10.76
CA CYS A 96 -3.95 2.91 -9.36
C CYS A 96 -3.34 4.26 -8.97
N LEU A 97 -3.71 4.79 -7.82
CA LEU A 97 -3.14 6.02 -7.31
C LEU A 97 -1.65 5.84 -6.97
N THR A 98 -0.86 6.87 -7.23
CA THR A 98 0.44 7.04 -6.58
C THR A 98 0.23 7.40 -5.10
N ALA A 99 1.27 7.28 -4.29
CA ALA A 99 1.20 7.67 -2.88
C ALA A 99 0.85 9.15 -2.67
N GLN A 100 1.29 10.02 -3.58
CA GLN A 100 0.99 11.45 -3.51
C GLN A 100 -0.48 11.71 -3.83
N GLU A 101 -1.00 11.10 -4.90
CA GLU A 101 -2.41 11.21 -5.28
C GLU A 101 -3.32 10.59 -4.20
N ALA A 102 -2.95 9.42 -3.67
CA ALA A 102 -3.68 8.77 -2.59
C ALA A 102 -3.80 9.69 -1.37
N ARG A 103 -2.73 10.38 -0.96
CA ARG A 103 -2.75 11.33 0.16
C ARG A 103 -3.71 12.52 -0.08
N GLN A 104 -3.96 12.87 -1.33
CA GLN A 104 -4.86 13.95 -1.72
C GLN A 104 -6.29 13.48 -1.97
N HIS A 105 -6.56 12.17 -1.87
CA HIS A 105 -7.90 11.64 -2.07
C HIS A 105 -8.86 12.15 -0.98
N PRO A 106 -10.12 12.50 -1.33
CA PRO A 106 -11.09 13.06 -0.37
C PRO A 106 -11.26 12.23 0.91
N TRP A 107 -11.26 10.90 0.76
CA TRP A 107 -11.36 10.00 1.92
C TRP A 107 -10.23 10.17 2.96
N LEU A 108 -9.05 10.64 2.56
CA LEU A 108 -7.91 10.89 3.46
C LEU A 108 -7.71 12.38 3.77
N SER A 109 -8.37 13.30 3.07
CA SER A 109 -8.19 14.74 3.27
C SER A 109 -8.79 15.23 4.60
N ASP A 110 -9.84 14.56 5.09
CA ASP A 110 -10.53 14.92 6.34
C ASP A 110 -9.81 14.39 7.60
N ILE A 111 -8.72 13.63 7.43
CA ILE A 111 -7.95 13.01 8.52
C ILE A 111 -6.67 13.83 8.83
N GLN A 112 -6.57 15.07 8.33
CA GLN A 112 -5.48 16.00 8.64
C GLN A 112 -5.84 16.92 9.80
N GLU A 113 -5.91 16.36 11.01
CA GLU A 113 -5.83 17.10 12.28
C GLU A 113 -4.49 16.84 12.98
#